data_AF-A0A931RE15-F1
#
_entry.id   AF-A0A931RE15-F1
#
_cell.length_a   1.000
_cell.length_b   1.000
_cell.length_c   1.000
_cell.angle_alpha   90.00
_cell.angle_beta   90.00
_cell.angle_gamma   90.00
#
_symmetry.space_group_name_H-M   'P 1'
#
loop_
_entity.id
_entity.type
_entity.pdbx_description
1 polymer ?
#
loop_
_entity_poly.entity_id
_entity_poly.type
_entity_poly.pdbx_seq_one_letter_code
_entity_poly.pdbx_strand_id
1 'polypeptide(L)'
;MNLITVKKFLITFLLFLETAILFFMVYYSQVFAQSSGNCLKDNIGARVDGLVSTPNLVSDLKTKTGECIIDNAAISPLQEARITKIKSYADLKSIFYDQAKTTSFVEKHPPLVGNKTHSDLDLGALGGKDHLYLIQGDLSITGNISGSSTGIIFVDGNLTIGDPTLPSYKLQYGNDASGLVFVVGKDIRIDKLVSQIDGVMISSGTICTAWDNGVCPQGDVLVNEALVIYGSLISLDESKPIKFKRTLTINTDASEIIKTQFKYLVILKNSFSQDLLISTEIN
;
A
#
# COMPACT_ATOMS: atom_id res chain seq x y z
N MET A 1 49.18 24.45 -10.39
CA MET A 1 47.77 24.51 -9.92
C MET A 1 47.79 24.45 -8.40
N ASN A 2 47.19 25.41 -7.69
CA ASN A 2 47.34 25.50 -6.23
C ASN A 2 46.55 24.42 -5.50
N LEU A 3 47.12 23.89 -4.41
CA LEU A 3 46.53 22.81 -3.58
C LEU A 3 45.10 23.16 -3.09
N ILE A 4 44.84 24.43 -2.82
CA ILE A 4 43.53 24.96 -2.41
C ILE A 4 42.49 24.82 -3.54
N THR A 5 42.89 25.08 -4.79
CA THR A 5 42.02 24.93 -5.98
C THR A 5 41.67 23.46 -6.21
N VAL A 6 42.65 22.56 -6.06
CA VAL A 6 42.44 21.10 -6.18
C VAL A 6 41.44 20.61 -5.12
N LYS A 7 41.60 21.01 -3.85
CA LYS A 7 40.68 20.62 -2.77
C LYS A 7 39.24 21.11 -3.01
N LYS A 8 39.05 22.35 -3.47
CA LYS A 8 37.70 22.88 -3.78
C LYS A 8 37.03 22.12 -4.93
N PHE A 9 37.79 21.81 -5.99
CA PHE A 9 37.29 21.02 -7.12
C PHE A 9 36.86 19.61 -6.67
N LEU A 10 37.69 18.94 -5.84
CA LEU A 10 37.38 17.60 -5.33
C LEU A 10 36.09 17.56 -4.51
N ILE A 11 35.88 18.53 -3.61
CA ILE A 11 34.68 18.62 -2.76
C ILE A 11 33.42 18.90 -3.61
N THR A 12 33.53 19.80 -4.59
CA THR A 12 32.40 20.12 -5.48
C THR A 12 32.02 18.93 -6.37
N PHE A 13 33.01 18.18 -6.85
CA PHE A 13 32.80 16.96 -7.61
C PHE A 13 32.14 15.84 -6.77
N LEU A 14 32.57 15.66 -5.52
CA LEU A 14 31.95 14.69 -4.61
C LEU A 14 30.48 15.03 -4.31
N LEU A 15 30.16 16.29 -4.02
CA LEU A 15 28.77 16.72 -3.79
C LEU A 15 27.89 16.56 -5.03
N PHE A 16 28.42 16.83 -6.23
CA PHE A 16 27.71 16.57 -7.48
C PHE A 16 27.50 15.06 -7.73
N LEU A 17 28.49 14.23 -7.40
CA LEU A 17 28.39 12.78 -7.53
C LEU A 17 27.36 12.18 -6.56
N GLU A 18 27.34 12.61 -5.30
CA GLU A 18 26.35 12.16 -4.30
C GLU A 18 24.92 12.56 -4.71
N THR A 19 24.72 13.81 -5.15
CA THR A 19 23.39 14.29 -5.61
C THR A 19 22.95 13.60 -6.91
N ALA A 20 23.86 13.35 -7.85
CA ALA A 20 23.57 12.57 -9.06
C ALA A 20 23.22 11.11 -8.75
N ILE A 21 23.93 10.47 -7.82
CA ILE A 21 23.64 9.10 -7.35
C ILE A 21 22.26 9.05 -6.67
N LEU A 22 21.94 10.02 -5.79
CA LEU A 22 20.61 10.11 -5.17
C LEU A 22 19.51 10.22 -6.22
N PHE A 23 19.71 11.10 -7.21
CA PHE A 23 18.75 11.29 -8.31
C PHE A 23 18.60 10.01 -9.15
N PHE A 24 19.69 9.28 -9.42
CA PHE A 24 19.65 8.00 -10.12
C PHE A 24 18.91 6.92 -9.33
N MET A 25 19.14 6.80 -8.02
CA MET A 25 18.41 5.83 -7.17
C MET A 25 16.90 6.13 -7.11
N VAL A 26 16.52 7.41 -7.07
CA VAL A 26 15.12 7.83 -7.09
C VAL A 26 14.47 7.58 -8.47
N TYR A 27 15.22 7.74 -9.57
CA TYR A 27 14.67 7.58 -10.93
C TYR A 27 14.61 6.13 -11.42
N TYR A 28 15.50 5.25 -10.95
CA TYR A 28 15.63 3.86 -11.42
C TYR A 28 15.07 2.77 -10.49
N SER A 29 14.39 3.13 -9.40
CA SER A 29 13.76 2.15 -8.48
C SER A 29 12.44 1.59 -9.02
N GLN A 30 12.46 1.04 -10.25
CA GLN A 30 11.39 0.17 -10.76
C GLN A 30 11.65 -1.26 -10.29
N VAL A 31 10.81 -1.76 -9.38
CA VAL A 31 10.89 -3.13 -8.87
C VAL A 31 9.91 -4.01 -9.63
N PHE A 32 10.42 -4.91 -10.47
CA PHE A 32 9.63 -5.86 -11.24
C PHE A 32 9.34 -7.13 -10.40
N ALA A 33 8.11 -7.66 -10.49
CA ALA A 33 7.67 -8.84 -9.73
C ALA A 33 7.60 -10.10 -10.61
N GLN A 34 7.97 -11.28 -10.09
CA GLN A 34 8.04 -12.52 -10.88
C GLN A 34 7.25 -13.73 -10.31
N SER A 35 6.51 -14.48 -11.17
CA SER A 35 5.40 -15.44 -10.90
C SER A 35 5.56 -16.86 -11.53
N SER A 36 6.03 -17.85 -10.77
CA SER A 36 6.36 -19.20 -11.30
C SER A 36 5.19 -20.01 -11.91
N GLY A 37 5.28 -20.38 -13.19
CA GLY A 37 4.41 -21.37 -13.83
C GLY A 37 4.38 -21.24 -15.36
N ASN A 38 4.23 -22.35 -16.10
CA ASN A 38 4.29 -22.37 -17.57
C ASN A 38 3.36 -21.34 -18.24
N CYS A 39 3.93 -20.24 -18.74
CA CYS A 39 3.18 -19.21 -19.43
C CYS A 39 2.60 -19.71 -20.75
N LEU A 40 1.27 -19.86 -20.77
CA LEU A 40 0.55 -20.23 -21.98
C LEU A 40 0.62 -19.09 -23.01
N LYS A 41 1.18 -19.44 -24.17
CA LYS A 41 1.34 -18.56 -25.34
C LYS A 41 -0.01 -18.28 -25.99
N ASP A 42 -0.72 -17.29 -25.46
CA ASP A 42 -1.83 -16.64 -26.16
C ASP A 42 -1.73 -15.12 -26.09
N ASN A 43 -2.04 -14.48 -27.22
CA ASN A 43 -1.74 -13.09 -27.56
C ASN A 43 -2.81 -12.12 -27.04
N ILE A 44 -2.80 -11.81 -25.74
CA ILE A 44 -3.73 -10.83 -25.15
C ILE A 44 -3.01 -9.97 -24.09
N GLY A 45 -3.15 -8.64 -24.22
CA GLY A 45 -3.07 -7.58 -23.18
C GLY A 45 -1.95 -7.62 -22.12
N ALA A 46 -1.08 -6.61 -22.12
CA ALA A 46 -0.08 -6.42 -21.06
C ALA A 46 -0.72 -6.10 -19.69
N ARG A 47 -0.17 -6.66 -18.61
CA ARG A 47 -0.65 -6.50 -17.22
C ARG A 47 0.47 -6.06 -16.26
N VAL A 48 0.13 -5.04 -15.45
CA VAL A 48 0.80 -4.55 -14.22
C VAL A 48 2.26 -4.07 -14.34
N ASP A 49 2.44 -2.75 -14.17
CA ASP A 49 3.61 -2.18 -13.48
C ASP A 49 3.23 -1.99 -11.99
N GLY A 50 4.06 -2.50 -11.06
CA GLY A 50 3.88 -2.31 -9.62
C GLY A 50 4.22 -3.50 -8.72
N LEU A 51 4.58 -3.21 -7.46
CA LEU A 51 4.83 -4.23 -6.43
C LEU A 51 3.52 -4.88 -5.95
N VAL A 52 3.45 -6.20 -6.07
CA VAL A 52 2.42 -7.06 -5.48
C VAL A 52 3.09 -8.07 -4.57
N SER A 53 2.82 -8.02 -3.26
CA SER A 53 3.24 -9.08 -2.32
C SER A 53 2.08 -10.02 -2.03
N THR A 54 1.98 -11.07 -2.83
CA THR A 54 1.13 -12.25 -2.57
C THR A 54 1.98 -13.50 -2.67
N PRO A 55 1.95 -14.40 -1.67
CA PRO A 55 2.71 -15.65 -1.74
C PRO A 55 2.26 -16.61 -2.84
N ASN A 56 1.02 -16.49 -3.31
CA ASN A 56 0.53 -17.10 -4.56
C ASN A 56 -0.31 -16.09 -5.34
N LEU A 57 -0.09 -15.99 -6.65
CA LEU A 57 -0.97 -15.27 -7.59
C LEU A 57 -1.92 -16.27 -8.25
N VAL A 58 -3.21 -15.95 -8.31
CA VAL A 58 -4.25 -16.80 -8.94
C VAL A 58 -4.78 -16.15 -10.22
N SER A 59 -3.89 -15.47 -10.96
CA SER A 59 -4.19 -14.90 -12.28
C SER A 59 -2.89 -14.61 -13.05
N ASP A 60 -2.90 -14.87 -14.35
CA ASP A 60 -1.78 -14.53 -15.23
C ASP A 60 -1.47 -13.03 -15.21
N LEU A 61 -0.21 -12.69 -14.90
CA LEU A 61 0.39 -11.38 -15.10
C LEU A 61 1.44 -11.50 -16.21
N LYS A 62 1.29 -10.74 -17.29
CA LYS A 62 2.20 -10.74 -18.45
C LYS A 62 2.78 -9.35 -18.66
N THR A 63 4.10 -9.24 -18.60
CA THR A 63 4.83 -7.98 -18.86
C THR A 63 4.67 -7.54 -20.32
N LYS A 64 5.00 -6.26 -20.60
CA LYS A 64 4.90 -5.67 -21.94
C LYS A 64 5.84 -6.32 -22.99
N THR A 65 6.85 -7.08 -22.55
CA THR A 65 7.79 -7.84 -23.38
C THR A 65 7.38 -9.29 -23.61
N GLY A 66 6.30 -9.77 -22.97
CA GLY A 66 5.90 -11.17 -23.01
C GLY A 66 6.84 -12.11 -22.23
N GLU A 67 7.77 -11.55 -21.47
CA GLU A 67 8.67 -12.32 -20.62
C GLU A 67 7.96 -12.74 -19.35
N CYS A 68 8.14 -14.02 -19.03
CA CYS A 68 7.83 -14.60 -17.74
C CYS A 68 9.17 -14.87 -17.01
N ILE A 69 9.33 -14.47 -15.77
CA ILE A 69 8.22 -14.45 -14.86
C ILE A 69 8.48 -15.38 -13.67
N ILE A 70 9.69 -15.67 -13.19
CA ILE A 70 9.94 -16.73 -12.19
C ILE A 70 10.90 -16.29 -11.06
N ASP A 71 10.61 -16.75 -9.83
CA ASP A 71 11.51 -16.98 -8.66
C ASP A 71 11.52 -15.99 -7.45
N ASN A 72 11.97 -16.57 -6.33
CA ASN A 72 11.85 -16.20 -4.92
C ASN A 72 12.07 -14.74 -4.53
N ALA A 73 11.16 -14.27 -3.68
CA ALA A 73 11.35 -13.11 -2.81
C ALA A 73 11.94 -11.89 -3.54
N ALA A 74 11.16 -11.31 -4.45
CA ALA A 74 11.40 -9.95 -4.93
C ALA A 74 11.58 -9.03 -3.71
N ILE A 75 12.82 -8.60 -3.47
CA ILE A 75 13.21 -7.78 -2.32
C ILE A 75 12.64 -6.38 -2.54
N SER A 76 11.34 -6.26 -2.24
CA SER A 76 10.80 -4.98 -1.86
C SER A 76 11.59 -4.50 -0.64
N PRO A 77 11.89 -3.20 -0.51
CA PRO A 77 12.31 -2.67 0.78
C PRO A 77 11.21 -2.84 1.87
N LEU A 78 9.98 -3.24 1.50
CA LEU A 78 8.95 -3.74 2.42
C LEU A 78 9.20 -5.17 2.93
N GLN A 79 10.04 -5.98 2.28
CA GLN A 79 10.50 -7.27 2.85
C GLN A 79 11.53 -7.08 3.97
N GLU A 80 12.27 -5.97 3.97
CA GLU A 80 13.07 -5.58 5.13
C GLU A 80 12.21 -5.01 6.26
N ALA A 81 11.07 -4.38 5.93
CA ALA A 81 10.07 -4.02 6.93
C ALA A 81 9.47 -5.28 7.57
N ARG A 82 9.50 -5.33 8.92
CA ARG A 82 9.09 -6.48 9.74
C ARG A 82 7.69 -7.01 9.45
N ILE A 83 6.82 -6.19 8.85
CA ILE A 83 5.45 -6.51 8.42
C ILE A 83 5.40 -7.82 7.62
N THR A 84 6.36 -8.07 6.71
CA THR A 84 6.38 -9.30 5.90
C THR A 84 6.79 -10.56 6.66
N LYS A 85 7.43 -10.41 7.84
CA LYS A 85 7.73 -11.52 8.75
C LYS A 85 6.57 -11.81 9.70
N ILE A 86 5.66 -10.85 9.89
CA ILE A 86 4.52 -10.96 10.79
C ILE A 86 3.30 -11.40 9.98
N LYS A 87 3.04 -12.70 9.93
CA LYS A 87 2.01 -13.30 9.08
C LYS A 87 0.56 -13.17 9.59
N SER A 88 0.32 -12.50 10.72
CA SER A 88 -1.04 -12.39 11.29
C SER A 88 -1.44 -10.95 11.62
N TYR A 89 -2.72 -10.64 11.39
CA TYR A 89 -3.33 -9.39 11.83
C TYR A 89 -3.25 -9.20 13.35
N ALA A 90 -3.42 -10.29 14.12
CA ALA A 90 -3.40 -10.24 15.58
C ALA A 90 -2.02 -9.81 16.12
N ASP A 91 -0.93 -10.31 15.53
CA ASP A 91 0.42 -9.91 15.89
C ASP A 91 0.73 -8.46 15.48
N LEU A 92 0.30 -8.03 14.28
CA LEU A 92 0.43 -6.64 13.86
C LEU A 92 -0.33 -5.69 14.80
N LYS A 93 -1.57 -6.03 15.16
CA LYS A 93 -2.38 -5.26 16.11
C LYS A 93 -1.73 -5.23 17.48
N SER A 94 -1.28 -6.37 18.00
CA SER A 94 -0.62 -6.46 19.32
C SER A 94 0.62 -5.57 19.39
N ILE A 95 1.50 -5.64 18.38
CA ILE A 95 2.78 -4.93 18.37
C ILE A 95 2.60 -3.44 18.08
N PHE A 96 1.76 -3.07 17.10
CA PHE A 96 1.71 -1.70 16.56
C PHE A 96 0.46 -0.90 16.95
N TYR A 97 -0.59 -1.54 17.46
CA TYR A 97 -1.72 -0.85 18.10
C TYR A 97 -1.74 -1.05 19.61
N ASP A 98 -1.86 -2.27 20.13
CA ASP A 98 -2.14 -2.50 21.55
C ASP A 98 -1.01 -1.98 22.46
N GLN A 99 0.26 -2.28 22.11
CA GLN A 99 1.45 -1.79 22.82
C GLN A 99 1.76 -0.31 22.60
N ALA A 100 1.24 0.30 21.52
CA ALA A 100 1.51 1.70 21.20
C ALA A 100 0.95 2.68 22.26
N LYS A 101 1.65 3.80 22.43
CA LYS A 101 1.29 4.89 23.35
C LYS A 101 1.20 6.20 22.56
N THR A 102 0.34 7.12 23.00
CA THR A 102 0.34 8.50 22.50
C THR A 102 1.64 9.19 22.90
N THR A 103 2.28 9.90 21.97
CA THR A 103 3.54 10.62 22.15
C THR A 103 3.42 12.07 21.67
N SER A 104 4.54 12.78 21.54
CA SER A 104 4.61 14.06 20.83
C SER A 104 4.38 13.94 19.32
N PHE A 105 4.62 12.76 18.73
CA PHE A 105 4.58 12.52 17.28
C PHE A 105 3.42 11.64 16.83
N VAL A 106 2.87 10.79 17.71
CA VAL A 106 1.78 9.87 17.40
C VAL A 106 0.60 10.10 18.35
N GLU A 107 -0.61 10.16 17.80
CA GLU A 107 -1.87 10.18 18.55
C GLU A 107 -2.59 8.84 18.42
N LYS A 108 -2.60 8.05 19.50
CA LYS A 108 -3.39 6.82 19.57
C LYS A 108 -4.80 7.16 20.04
N HIS A 109 -5.77 6.94 19.16
CA HIS A 109 -7.18 7.10 19.45
C HIS A 109 -7.72 5.90 20.23
N PRO A 110 -8.70 6.08 21.13
CA PRO A 110 -9.43 4.98 21.75
C PRO A 110 -10.07 4.06 20.70
N PRO A 111 -10.26 2.76 20.98
CA PRO A 111 -10.94 1.85 20.07
C PRO A 111 -12.36 2.32 19.74
N LEU A 112 -12.67 2.41 18.43
CA LEU A 112 -13.99 2.74 17.94
C LEU A 112 -14.81 1.46 17.79
N VAL A 113 -15.82 1.28 18.64
CA VAL A 113 -16.64 0.06 18.69
C VAL A 113 -17.76 0.10 17.64
N GLY A 114 -17.99 -1.04 16.99
CA GLY A 114 -19.03 -1.22 15.96
C GLY A 114 -18.54 -0.86 14.57
N ASN A 115 -19.47 -0.90 13.60
CA ASN A 115 -19.16 -0.54 12.22
C ASN A 115 -18.98 0.98 12.09
N LYS A 116 -18.00 1.39 11.28
CA LYS A 116 -17.54 2.76 11.17
C LYS A 116 -17.38 3.21 9.73
N THR A 117 -17.28 4.52 9.53
CA THR A 117 -17.20 5.16 8.23
C THR A 117 -15.98 6.09 8.15
N HIS A 118 -15.68 6.58 6.95
CA HIS A 118 -14.70 7.65 6.76
C HIS A 118 -14.95 8.91 7.62
N SER A 119 -16.21 9.21 7.95
CA SER A 119 -16.56 10.36 8.81
C SER A 119 -16.29 10.18 10.31
N ASP A 120 -16.00 8.95 10.75
CA ASP A 120 -15.58 8.65 12.13
C ASP A 120 -14.07 8.83 12.34
N LEU A 121 -13.32 9.19 11.30
CA LEU A 121 -11.86 9.28 11.27
C LEU A 121 -11.44 10.72 10.99
N ASP A 122 -10.71 11.33 11.93
CA ASP A 122 -10.04 12.61 11.72
C ASP A 122 -8.53 12.49 11.91
N LEU A 123 -7.80 12.78 10.83
CA LEU A 123 -6.34 12.66 10.74
C LEU A 123 -5.64 14.03 10.84
N GLY A 124 -6.34 15.05 11.34
CA GLY A 124 -5.76 16.32 11.76
C GLY A 124 -5.10 17.16 10.66
N ALA A 125 -4.48 18.27 11.05
CA ALA A 125 -3.77 19.15 10.12
C ALA A 125 -2.32 18.72 9.90
N LEU A 126 -1.83 18.89 8.66
CA LEU A 126 -0.47 18.57 8.24
C LEU A 126 0.60 19.18 9.16
N GLY A 127 1.60 18.37 9.51
CA GLY A 127 2.63 18.76 10.49
C GLY A 127 2.19 18.59 11.95
N GLY A 128 0.95 18.13 12.17
CA GLY A 128 0.50 17.56 13.44
C GLY A 128 1.10 16.17 13.69
N LYS A 129 0.44 15.40 14.56
CA LYS A 129 0.81 14.02 14.87
C LYS A 129 0.38 13.08 13.75
N ASP A 130 1.01 11.91 13.66
CA ASP A 130 0.46 10.76 12.95
C ASP A 130 -0.65 10.12 13.80
N HIS A 131 -1.75 9.71 13.17
CA HIS A 131 -2.94 9.22 13.86
C HIS A 131 -3.03 7.69 13.77
N LEU A 132 -3.27 7.05 14.92
CA LEU A 132 -3.38 5.60 15.06
C LEU A 132 -4.78 5.23 15.57
N TYR A 133 -5.57 4.55 14.74
CA TYR A 133 -6.96 4.15 15.00
C TYR A 133 -7.11 2.62 15.07
N LEU A 134 -8.09 2.17 15.85
CA LEU A 134 -8.62 0.80 15.81
C LEU A 134 -10.15 0.85 15.66
N ILE A 135 -10.67 0.15 14.65
CA ILE A 135 -12.09 -0.10 14.44
C ILE A 135 -12.41 -1.53 14.88
N GLN A 136 -13.24 -1.68 15.91
CA GLN A 136 -13.74 -2.98 16.38
C GLN A 136 -15.06 -3.32 15.67
N GLY A 137 -14.96 -3.49 14.36
CA GLY A 137 -16.07 -3.69 13.43
C GLY A 137 -15.60 -3.55 11.98
N ASP A 138 -16.55 -3.47 11.04
CA ASP A 138 -16.25 -3.19 9.62
C ASP A 138 -16.09 -1.68 9.37
N LEU A 139 -15.22 -1.27 8.45
CA LEU A 139 -14.98 0.11 8.04
C LEU A 139 -15.44 0.36 6.60
N SER A 140 -16.21 1.43 6.35
CA SER A 140 -16.73 1.80 5.03
C SER A 140 -16.28 3.20 4.58
N ILE A 141 -15.48 3.24 3.50
CA ILE A 141 -14.88 4.45 2.93
C ILE A 141 -15.60 4.80 1.61
N THR A 142 -16.78 5.40 1.74
CA THR A 142 -17.61 5.96 0.65
C THR A 142 -17.30 7.43 0.33
N GLY A 143 -16.40 8.05 1.09
CA GLY A 143 -15.96 9.44 0.96
C GLY A 143 -14.53 9.61 1.50
N ASN A 144 -13.91 10.75 1.23
CA ASN A 144 -12.56 11.03 1.72
C ASN A 144 -12.52 11.18 3.25
N ILE A 145 -11.47 10.66 3.87
CA ILE A 145 -11.18 10.82 5.30
C ILE A 145 -10.74 12.26 5.55
N SER A 146 -11.15 12.87 6.68
CA SER A 146 -10.73 14.24 7.01
C SER A 146 -9.30 14.31 7.53
N GLY A 147 -8.66 15.46 7.31
CA GLY A 147 -7.30 15.71 7.74
C GLY A 147 -6.25 15.54 6.63
N SER A 148 -4.99 15.53 7.04
CA SER A 148 -3.84 15.53 6.11
C SER A 148 -2.53 14.97 6.69
N SER A 149 -2.49 14.55 7.96
CA SER A 149 -1.35 13.79 8.54
C SER A 149 -1.42 12.31 8.17
N THR A 150 -0.43 11.51 8.58
CA THR A 150 -0.46 10.06 8.32
C THR A 150 -1.56 9.38 9.14
N GLY A 151 -2.31 8.46 8.54
CA GLY A 151 -3.30 7.65 9.22
C GLY A 151 -2.97 6.17 9.16
N ILE A 152 -2.78 5.53 10.33
CA ILE A 152 -2.65 4.08 10.47
C ILE A 152 -3.95 3.56 11.09
N ILE A 153 -4.69 2.76 10.34
CA ILE A 153 -6.06 2.39 10.69
C ILE A 153 -6.15 0.87 10.74
N PHE A 154 -6.23 0.33 11.96
CA PHE A 154 -6.51 -1.08 12.22
C PHE A 154 -8.01 -1.34 12.16
N VAL A 155 -8.42 -2.43 11.52
CA VAL A 155 -9.83 -2.81 11.35
C VAL A 155 -9.98 -4.30 11.69
N ASP A 156 -10.66 -4.62 12.79
CA ASP A 156 -10.91 -6.02 13.21
C ASP A 156 -11.87 -6.75 12.23
N GLY A 157 -12.70 -5.99 11.50
CA GLY A 157 -13.63 -6.47 10.49
C GLY A 157 -13.10 -6.37 9.05
N ASN A 158 -14.04 -6.16 8.13
CA ASN A 158 -13.76 -5.91 6.70
C ASN A 158 -13.55 -4.42 6.44
N LEU A 159 -12.77 -4.08 5.41
CA LEU A 159 -12.70 -2.73 4.85
C LEU A 159 -13.44 -2.71 3.51
N THR A 160 -14.36 -1.77 3.32
CA THR A 160 -15.03 -1.52 2.04
C THR A 160 -14.65 -0.12 1.55
N ILE A 161 -14.25 0.01 0.29
CA ILE A 161 -13.85 1.28 -0.34
C ILE A 161 -14.70 1.49 -1.60
N GLY A 162 -15.28 2.69 -1.72
CA GLY A 162 -16.21 3.04 -2.78
C GLY A 162 -17.68 2.91 -2.36
N ASP A 163 -18.53 3.49 -3.19
CA ASP A 163 -20.00 3.46 -3.07
C ASP A 163 -20.58 3.01 -4.42
N PRO A 164 -21.36 1.92 -4.49
CA PRO A 164 -21.90 1.40 -5.74
C PRO A 164 -22.92 2.34 -6.41
N THR A 165 -23.35 3.40 -5.73
CA THR A 165 -24.25 4.43 -6.28
C THR A 165 -23.51 5.59 -6.96
N LEU A 166 -22.19 5.72 -6.76
CA LEU A 166 -21.38 6.79 -7.34
C LEU A 166 -20.70 6.33 -8.64
N PRO A 167 -20.91 7.02 -9.78
CA PRO A 167 -20.48 6.55 -11.10
C PRO A 167 -18.95 6.47 -11.28
N SER A 168 -18.20 7.22 -10.48
CA SER A 168 -16.77 6.99 -10.24
C SER A 168 -16.39 7.47 -8.84
N TYR A 169 -15.46 6.76 -8.20
CA TYR A 169 -14.96 7.10 -6.87
C TYR A 169 -13.43 7.10 -6.82
N LYS A 170 -12.87 8.05 -6.07
CA LYS A 170 -11.42 8.21 -5.87
C LYS A 170 -11.15 8.51 -4.41
N LEU A 171 -10.51 7.58 -3.71
CA LEU A 171 -9.97 7.84 -2.37
C LEU A 171 -8.63 8.57 -2.53
N GLN A 172 -8.68 9.89 -2.51
CA GLN A 172 -7.50 10.75 -2.62
C GLN A 172 -7.14 11.28 -1.24
N TYR A 173 -5.90 11.05 -0.80
CA TYR A 173 -5.49 11.42 0.56
C TYR A 173 -3.98 11.68 0.70
N GLY A 174 -3.66 12.65 1.56
CA GLY A 174 -2.31 13.00 1.97
C GLY A 174 -1.56 13.84 0.94
N ASN A 175 -0.24 13.92 1.09
CA ASN A 175 0.66 14.68 0.23
C ASN A 175 2.00 13.92 0.09
N ASP A 176 3.08 14.57 -0.32
CA ASP A 176 4.38 13.92 -0.51
C ASP A 176 4.99 13.33 0.78
N ALA A 177 4.56 13.78 1.96
CA ALA A 177 5.05 13.34 3.27
C ALA A 177 4.03 12.54 4.11
N SER A 178 2.76 12.45 3.69
CA SER A 178 1.69 11.77 4.46
C SER A 178 0.83 10.83 3.61
N GLY A 179 0.09 9.92 4.24
CA GLY A 179 -0.81 9.00 3.55
C GLY A 179 -1.56 8.05 4.48
N LEU A 180 -2.28 7.10 3.88
CA LEU A 180 -3.07 6.10 4.60
C LEU A 180 -2.37 4.73 4.62
N VAL A 181 -2.45 4.04 5.75
CA VAL A 181 -2.12 2.62 5.92
C VAL A 181 -3.29 1.94 6.60
N PHE A 182 -3.98 1.05 5.87
CA PHE A 182 -5.03 0.21 6.41
C PHE A 182 -4.48 -1.17 6.75
N VAL A 183 -4.75 -1.66 7.96
CA VAL A 183 -4.39 -3.00 8.42
C VAL A 183 -5.67 -3.73 8.82
N VAL A 184 -6.06 -4.74 8.05
CA VAL A 184 -7.43 -5.28 8.06
C VAL A 184 -7.42 -6.77 8.42
N GLY A 185 -8.20 -7.14 9.44
CA GLY A 185 -8.30 -8.49 9.96
C GLY A 185 -9.12 -9.46 9.09
N LYS A 186 -9.99 -8.92 8.24
CA LYS A 186 -10.78 -9.67 7.24
C LYS A 186 -10.54 -9.11 5.84
N ASP A 187 -11.56 -9.17 4.97
CA ASP A 187 -11.43 -8.85 3.56
C ASP A 187 -11.33 -7.34 3.30
N ILE A 188 -10.66 -6.98 2.21
CA ILE A 188 -10.70 -5.63 1.63
C ILE A 188 -11.52 -5.70 0.34
N ARG A 189 -12.58 -4.90 0.28
CA ARG A 189 -13.59 -4.89 -0.77
C ARG A 189 -13.52 -3.54 -1.48
N ILE A 190 -12.86 -3.50 -2.62
CA ILE A 190 -12.80 -2.28 -3.45
C ILE A 190 -13.93 -2.40 -4.48
N ASP A 191 -14.86 -1.46 -4.47
CA ASP A 191 -15.95 -1.44 -5.45
C ASP A 191 -15.41 -1.29 -6.89
N LYS A 192 -16.08 -1.91 -7.86
CA LYS A 192 -15.70 -1.82 -9.29
C LYS A 192 -15.60 -0.37 -9.81
N LEU A 193 -16.38 0.56 -9.26
CA LEU A 193 -16.44 1.98 -9.65
C LEU A 193 -15.33 2.84 -9.01
N VAL A 194 -14.50 2.27 -8.14
CA VAL A 194 -13.29 2.95 -7.65
C VAL A 194 -12.21 2.96 -8.74
N SER A 195 -11.75 4.14 -9.13
CA SER A 195 -10.66 4.31 -10.11
C SER A 195 -9.36 4.86 -9.52
N GLN A 196 -9.35 5.34 -8.28
CA GLN A 196 -8.11 5.69 -7.57
C GLN A 196 -8.17 5.38 -6.07
N ILE A 197 -7.06 4.88 -5.51
CA ILE A 197 -6.82 4.82 -4.07
C ILE A 197 -5.39 5.28 -3.76
N ASP A 198 -5.26 6.27 -2.87
CA ASP A 198 -3.98 6.71 -2.31
C ASP A 198 -3.79 6.06 -0.93
N GLY A 199 -2.97 5.01 -0.85
CA GLY A 199 -2.72 4.32 0.43
C GLY A 199 -2.13 2.92 0.30
N VAL A 200 -1.66 2.41 1.44
CA VAL A 200 -1.29 1.00 1.62
C VAL A 200 -2.46 0.24 2.21
N MET A 201 -2.74 -0.94 1.67
CA MET A 201 -3.80 -1.84 2.12
C MET A 201 -3.19 -3.20 2.47
N ILE A 202 -3.29 -3.58 3.74
CA ILE A 202 -2.76 -4.83 4.30
C ILE A 202 -3.94 -5.66 4.81
N SER A 203 -4.03 -6.91 4.38
CA SER A 203 -5.20 -7.78 4.63
C SER A 203 -4.80 -9.16 5.14
N SER A 204 -5.51 -9.64 6.18
CA SER A 204 -5.53 -11.06 6.56
C SER A 204 -6.70 -11.84 5.93
N GLY A 205 -7.58 -11.14 5.22
CA GLY A 205 -8.61 -11.67 4.31
C GLY A 205 -8.21 -11.59 2.85
N THR A 206 -9.17 -11.78 1.95
CA THR A 206 -9.01 -11.54 0.50
C THR A 206 -9.08 -10.04 0.21
N ILE A 207 -8.16 -9.52 -0.61
CA ILE A 207 -8.35 -8.20 -1.25
C ILE A 207 -9.02 -8.44 -2.60
N CYS A 208 -10.27 -8.00 -2.77
CA CYS A 208 -10.98 -8.07 -4.04
C CYS A 208 -11.02 -6.69 -4.69
N THR A 209 -10.47 -6.57 -5.90
CA THR A 209 -10.33 -5.26 -6.55
C THR A 209 -11.61 -4.78 -7.22
N ALA A 210 -12.47 -5.68 -7.73
CA ALA A 210 -13.76 -5.37 -8.35
C ALA A 210 -14.91 -6.06 -7.60
N TRP A 211 -15.11 -5.67 -6.35
CA TRP A 211 -16.28 -6.06 -5.58
C TRP A 211 -17.55 -5.52 -6.26
N ASP A 212 -18.57 -6.37 -6.40
CA ASP A 212 -19.82 -6.03 -7.08
C ASP A 212 -20.99 -6.80 -6.45
N ASN A 213 -22.16 -6.17 -6.35
CA ASN A 213 -23.39 -6.78 -5.81
C ASN A 213 -23.21 -7.55 -4.49
N GLY A 214 -22.31 -7.10 -3.61
CA GLY A 214 -22.06 -7.72 -2.31
C GLY A 214 -21.20 -8.99 -2.34
N VAL A 215 -20.50 -9.28 -3.46
CA VAL A 215 -19.60 -10.43 -3.59
C VAL A 215 -18.29 -10.06 -4.30
N CYS A 216 -17.26 -10.89 -4.12
CA CYS A 216 -16.12 -10.92 -5.03
C CYS A 216 -16.49 -11.83 -6.21
N PRO A 217 -16.56 -11.30 -7.44
CA PRO A 217 -17.07 -12.04 -8.60
C PRO A 217 -16.16 -13.22 -8.96
N GLN A 218 -16.77 -14.27 -9.54
CA GLN A 218 -16.04 -15.45 -10.02
C GLN A 218 -15.19 -15.10 -11.26
N GLY A 219 -15.84 -14.53 -12.27
CA GLY A 219 -15.21 -13.95 -13.46
C GLY A 219 -14.78 -12.50 -13.27
N ASP A 220 -14.27 -11.90 -14.33
CA ASP A 220 -13.85 -10.49 -14.34
C ASP A 220 -15.04 -9.57 -14.68
N VAL A 221 -15.03 -8.35 -14.14
CA VAL A 221 -16.08 -7.35 -14.26
C VAL A 221 -15.66 -6.27 -15.24
N LEU A 222 -16.55 -5.98 -16.20
CA LEU A 222 -16.34 -4.90 -17.17
C LEU A 222 -16.42 -3.53 -16.47
N VAL A 223 -15.40 -2.70 -16.68
CA VAL A 223 -15.29 -1.35 -16.12
C VAL A 223 -14.93 -0.32 -17.20
N ASN A 224 -15.21 0.95 -16.92
CA ASN A 224 -14.90 2.08 -17.81
C ASN A 224 -13.55 2.74 -17.51
N GLU A 225 -13.09 2.69 -16.25
CA GLU A 225 -11.82 3.26 -15.80
C GLU A 225 -10.96 2.18 -15.14
N ALA A 226 -9.63 2.31 -15.25
CA ALA A 226 -8.69 1.46 -14.54
C ALA A 226 -8.59 1.88 -13.08
N LEU A 227 -8.38 0.94 -12.17
CA LEU A 227 -7.99 1.28 -10.79
C LEU A 227 -6.50 1.60 -10.72
N VAL A 228 -6.17 2.81 -10.29
CA VAL A 228 -4.80 3.22 -9.98
C VAL A 228 -4.61 3.31 -8.47
N ILE A 229 -3.75 2.44 -7.91
CA ILE A 229 -3.37 2.47 -6.50
C ILE A 229 -2.04 3.20 -6.37
N TYR A 230 -2.04 4.37 -5.75
CA TYR A 230 -0.83 5.07 -5.35
C TYR A 230 -0.43 4.58 -3.95
N GLY A 231 0.37 3.52 -3.90
CA GLY A 231 0.68 2.80 -2.67
C GLY A 231 1.00 1.32 -2.90
N SER A 232 0.39 0.43 -2.14
CA SER A 232 0.67 -1.02 -2.20
C SER A 232 -0.50 -1.87 -1.68
N LEU A 233 -0.63 -3.07 -2.25
CA LEU A 233 -1.51 -4.12 -1.74
C LEU A 233 -0.68 -5.26 -1.15
N ILE A 234 -1.01 -5.69 0.07
CA ILE A 234 -0.29 -6.72 0.82
C ILE A 234 -1.29 -7.74 1.36
N SER A 235 -1.16 -9.01 0.99
CA SER A 235 -1.84 -10.10 1.70
C SER A 235 -0.89 -10.74 2.72
N LEU A 236 -1.38 -10.91 3.95
CA LEU A 236 -0.68 -11.60 5.03
C LEU A 236 -0.86 -13.13 4.95
N ASP A 237 -1.92 -13.58 4.29
CA ASP A 237 -2.34 -14.98 4.22
C ASP A 237 -2.18 -15.53 2.80
N GLU A 238 -1.26 -16.49 2.66
CA GLU A 238 -0.92 -17.16 1.40
C GLU A 238 -2.12 -17.84 0.74
N SER A 239 -3.10 -18.26 1.54
CA SER A 239 -4.34 -18.91 1.10
C SER A 239 -5.44 -17.93 0.68
N LYS A 240 -5.27 -16.63 0.95
CA LYS A 240 -6.19 -15.55 0.60
C LYS A 240 -5.49 -14.50 -0.28
N PRO A 241 -5.19 -14.85 -1.53
CA PRO A 241 -4.47 -13.97 -2.44
C PRO A 241 -5.34 -12.78 -2.88
N ILE A 242 -4.68 -11.73 -3.37
CA ILE A 242 -5.34 -10.58 -4.00
C ILE A 242 -6.03 -11.07 -5.28
N LYS A 243 -7.30 -10.68 -5.46
CA LYS A 243 -8.11 -11.00 -6.64
C LYS A 243 -8.27 -9.77 -7.50
N PHE A 244 -7.42 -9.67 -8.52
CA PHE A 244 -7.59 -8.77 -9.66
C PHE A 244 -8.76 -9.27 -10.51
N LYS A 245 -9.73 -8.40 -10.75
CA LYS A 245 -11.08 -8.75 -11.22
C LYS A 245 -11.69 -7.70 -12.15
N ARG A 246 -10.95 -6.66 -12.57
CA ARG A 246 -11.41 -5.72 -13.60
C ARG A 246 -11.06 -6.21 -15.01
N THR A 247 -11.84 -5.77 -15.98
CA THR A 247 -11.45 -5.73 -17.39
C THR A 247 -11.98 -4.43 -17.99
N LEU A 248 -11.12 -3.65 -18.64
CA LEU A 248 -11.51 -2.41 -19.31
C LEU A 248 -12.40 -2.70 -20.53
N THR A 249 -13.42 -1.86 -20.70
CA THR A 249 -14.26 -1.82 -21.91
C THR A 249 -13.44 -1.64 -23.19
N ILE A 250 -12.34 -0.89 -23.10
CA ILE A 250 -11.29 -0.82 -24.13
C ILE A 250 -10.05 -1.50 -23.54
N ASN A 251 -9.87 -2.79 -23.83
CA ASN A 251 -8.83 -3.63 -23.24
C ASN A 251 -7.45 -3.45 -23.92
N THR A 252 -7.03 -2.19 -24.12
CA THR A 252 -5.70 -1.83 -24.64
C THR A 252 -4.67 -1.60 -23.53
N ASP A 253 -5.16 -1.32 -22.32
CA ASP A 253 -4.37 -0.89 -21.17
C ASP A 253 -4.65 -1.78 -19.94
N ALA A 254 -3.79 -1.69 -18.92
CA ALA A 254 -3.96 -2.46 -17.70
C ALA A 254 -5.19 -1.99 -16.91
N SER A 255 -6.04 -2.93 -16.48
CA SER A 255 -7.28 -2.64 -15.75
C SER A 255 -7.06 -2.33 -14.25
N GLU A 256 -5.92 -2.76 -13.72
CA GLU A 256 -5.40 -2.40 -12.40
C GLU A 256 -3.92 -2.03 -12.49
N ILE A 257 -3.52 -0.94 -11.85
CA ILE A 257 -2.17 -0.34 -11.89
C ILE A 257 -1.74 0.00 -10.47
N ILE A 258 -0.54 -0.41 -10.05
CA ILE A 258 -0.02 -0.16 -8.69
C ILE A 258 1.23 0.72 -8.77
N LYS A 259 1.05 2.02 -8.55
CA LYS A 259 2.15 3.00 -8.52
C LYS A 259 2.69 3.10 -7.10
N THR A 260 3.76 2.38 -6.83
CA THR A 260 4.50 2.48 -5.57
C THR A 260 5.04 3.88 -5.35
N GLN A 261 4.88 4.43 -4.14
CA GLN A 261 5.44 5.73 -3.77
C GLN A 261 6.36 5.57 -2.55
N PHE A 262 7.57 6.14 -2.62
CA PHE A 262 8.58 6.02 -1.58
C PHE A 262 8.12 6.53 -0.20
N LYS A 263 7.21 7.52 -0.17
CA LYS A 263 6.60 8.01 1.09
C LYS A 263 5.98 6.89 1.94
N TYR A 264 5.36 5.89 1.30
CA TYR A 264 4.76 4.76 2.02
C TYR A 264 5.80 3.80 2.58
N LEU A 265 6.96 3.65 1.94
CA LEU A 265 8.08 2.93 2.54
C LEU A 265 8.59 3.66 3.79
N VAL A 266 8.70 4.99 3.76
CA VAL A 266 9.12 5.79 4.92
C VAL A 266 8.10 5.71 6.04
N ILE A 267 6.81 5.86 5.74
CA ILE A 267 5.71 5.68 6.71
C ILE A 267 5.79 4.27 7.32
N LEU A 268 5.78 3.21 6.52
CA LEU A 268 5.82 1.84 7.04
C LEU A 268 7.12 1.54 7.80
N LYS A 269 8.26 2.10 7.40
CA LYS A 269 9.52 1.99 8.16
C LYS A 269 9.41 2.70 9.51
N ASN A 270 8.93 3.93 9.57
CA ASN A 270 8.87 4.71 10.79
C ASN A 270 7.81 4.17 11.76
N SER A 271 6.65 3.77 11.25
CA SER A 271 5.55 3.25 12.05
C SER A 271 5.73 1.79 12.49
N PHE A 272 6.57 1.01 11.79
CA PHE A 272 6.80 -0.42 12.08
C PHE A 272 8.28 -0.77 12.40
N SER A 273 9.17 0.21 12.62
CA SER A 273 10.48 -0.03 13.24
C SER A 273 10.34 -0.19 14.76
N GLN A 274 11.22 -0.99 15.37
CA GLN A 274 11.15 -1.28 16.81
C GLN A 274 11.59 -0.11 17.70
N ASP A 275 12.21 0.93 17.13
CA ASP A 275 12.87 2.00 17.88
C ASP A 275 11.87 2.88 18.67
N LEU A 276 10.57 2.82 18.33
CA LEU A 276 9.49 3.48 19.06
C LEU A 276 9.03 2.72 20.33
N LEU A 277 9.49 1.48 20.59
CA LEU A 277 8.94 0.62 21.64
C LEU A 277 9.96 -0.05 22.57
N ILE A 278 11.21 0.41 22.61
CA ILE A 278 12.14 0.13 23.73
C ILE A 278 12.75 1.44 24.25
N SER A 279 11.97 2.16 25.06
CA SER A 279 12.48 3.19 25.98
C SER A 279 11.81 3.04 27.35
N THR A 280 12.22 2.01 28.08
CA THR A 280 12.15 1.98 29.54
C THR A 280 13.58 1.89 30.05
N GLU A 281 13.99 2.88 30.84
CA GLU A 281 15.28 2.88 31.51
C GLU A 281 15.42 1.62 32.38
N ILE A 282 16.64 1.09 32.44
CA ILE A 282 17.03 0.15 33.49
C ILE A 282 17.40 1.01 34.72
N ASN A 283 16.58 0.95 35.75
CA ASN A 283 16.93 1.32 37.13
C ASN A 283 16.81 0.07 38.01
#